data_AF-A0A4C1SZM4-F1
#
_entry.id   AF-A0A4C1SZM4-F1
#
_cell.length_a   1.000
_cell.length_b   1.000
_cell.length_c   1.000
_cell.angle_alpha   90.00
_cell.angle_beta   90.00
_cell.angle_gamma   90.00
#
_symmetry.space_group_name_H-M   'P 1'
#
loop_
_entity.id
_entity.type
_entity.pdbx_description
1 polymer ?
#
loop_
_entity_poly.entity_id
_entity_poly.type
_entity_poly.pdbx_seq_one_letter_code
_entity_poly.pdbx_strand_id
1 'polypeptide(L)'
;MRDTRRGVVCDCVNSCTSLVFLTGLNANKLPSRNASYPMIKGDIYIGQNVITKYETRLHCTAFDLFAKFGGILGLCTGASVLSLTEIIYGALK
;
A
#
# COMPACT_ATOMS: atom_id res chain seq x y z
N MET A 1 -1.51 -12.64 -38.33
CA MET A 1 -2.13 -11.43 -37.77
C MET A 1 -1.00 -10.53 -37.27
N ARG A 2 -0.75 -9.44 -37.99
CA ARG A 2 0.31 -8.46 -37.69
C ARG A 2 -0.26 -7.40 -36.76
N ASP A 3 0.18 -7.36 -35.51
CA ASP A 3 -0.05 -6.20 -34.65
C ASP A 3 1.24 -5.36 -34.59
N THR A 4 1.15 -4.11 -35.03
CA THR A 4 2.29 -3.17 -35.20
C THR A 4 2.26 -2.08 -34.12
N ARG A 5 1.79 -2.39 -32.90
CA ARG A 5 1.94 -1.49 -31.74
C ARG A 5 3.11 -1.97 -30.88
N ARG A 6 4.31 -1.52 -31.19
CA ARG A 6 5.41 -1.51 -30.22
C ARG A 6 4.96 -0.67 -29.03
N GLY A 7 4.67 -1.33 -27.92
CA GLY A 7 4.14 -0.70 -26.71
C GLY A 7 5.08 0.42 -26.24
N VAL A 8 4.50 1.59 -25.98
CA VAL A 8 5.16 2.65 -25.22
C VAL A 8 5.45 2.15 -23.81
N VAL A 9 6.61 2.49 -23.25
CA VAL A 9 6.94 2.22 -21.85
C VAL A 9 6.05 3.14 -21.01
N CYS A 10 4.90 2.61 -20.56
CA CYS A 10 4.07 3.30 -19.59
C CYS A 10 4.65 3.09 -18.20
N ASP A 11 4.93 4.19 -17.50
CA ASP A 11 5.19 4.18 -16.06
C ASP A 11 3.85 3.94 -15.36
N CYS A 12 3.45 2.67 -15.26
CA CYS A 12 2.22 2.30 -14.56
C CYS A 12 2.50 2.33 -13.05
N VAL A 13 2.34 3.50 -12.44
CA VAL A 13 2.33 3.63 -10.98
C VAL A 13 1.23 2.73 -10.41
N ASN A 14 1.59 1.82 -9.50
CA ASN A 14 0.62 0.98 -8.81
C ASN A 14 -0.33 1.86 -7.99
N SER A 15 -1.64 1.59 -8.09
CA SER A 15 -2.62 2.28 -7.26
C SER A 15 -2.37 1.99 -5.78
N CYS A 16 -2.44 3.02 -4.92
CA CYS A 16 -2.28 2.89 -3.46
C CYS A 16 -3.32 1.96 -2.82
N THR A 17 -4.47 1.78 -3.48
CA THR A 17 -5.52 0.84 -3.09
C THR A 17 -5.71 -0.16 -4.22
N SER A 18 -5.28 -1.40 -3.99
CA SER A 18 -5.49 -2.51 -4.92
C SER A 18 -6.12 -3.68 -4.17
N LEU A 19 -7.17 -4.26 -4.74
CA LEU A 19 -7.80 -5.45 -4.19
C LEU A 19 -7.43 -6.66 -5.06
N VAL A 20 -6.74 -7.63 -4.46
CA VAL A 20 -6.22 -8.81 -5.15
C VAL A 20 -6.94 -10.05 -4.63
N PHE A 21 -7.57 -10.79 -5.53
CA PHE A 21 -8.20 -12.07 -5.21
C PHE A 21 -7.27 -13.21 -5.60
N LEU A 22 -6.94 -14.10 -4.66
CA LEU A 22 -6.27 -15.35 -4.97
C LEU A 22 -7.33 -16.40 -5.33
N THR A 23 -7.23 -16.97 -6.53
CA THR A 23 -8.17 -17.97 -7.03
C THR A 23 -7.51 -19.35 -7.06
N GLY A 24 -8.26 -20.37 -6.63
CA GLY A 24 -7.88 -21.77 -6.75
C GLY A 24 -8.85 -22.49 -7.67
N LEU A 25 -8.34 -23.30 -8.60
CA LEU A 25 -9.15 -23.99 -9.59
C LEU A 25 -9.15 -25.49 -9.30
N ASN A 26 -10.31 -26.03 -8.95
CA ASN A 26 -10.49 -27.45 -8.74
C ASN A 26 -11.40 -28.00 -9.84
N ALA A 27 -10.80 -28.71 -10.80
CA ALA A 27 -11.52 -29.34 -11.90
C ALA A 27 -11.72 -30.82 -11.58
N ASN A 28 -12.98 -31.24 -11.45
CA ASN A 28 -13.33 -32.65 -11.26
C ASN A 28 -14.20 -33.15 -12.42
N LYS A 29 -14.12 -34.46 -12.71
CA LYS A 29 -14.95 -35.05 -13.77
C LYS A 29 -16.42 -34.99 -13.35
N LEU A 30 -17.28 -34.41 -14.20
CA LEU A 30 -18.71 -34.38 -13.93
C LEU A 30 -19.27 -35.82 -13.92
N PRO A 31 -20.08 -36.20 -12.93
CA PRO A 31 -20.73 -37.50 -12.90
C PRO A 31 -21.67 -37.59 -14.10
N SER A 32 -21.28 -38.37 -15.09
CA SER A 32 -22.02 -38.55 -16.35
C SER A 32 -23.33 -39.29 -16.08
N ARG A 33 -24.42 -38.54 -15.92
CA ARG A 33 -25.77 -39.05 -16.12
C ARG A 33 -26.25 -38.55 -17.48
N ASN A 34 -26.10 -39.37 -18.51
CA ASN A 34 -26.76 -39.25 -19.83
C ASN A 34 -26.81 -37.82 -20.42
N ALA A 35 -25.66 -37.16 -20.56
CA ALA A 35 -25.59 -35.90 -21.28
C ALA A 35 -25.27 -36.17 -22.77
N SER A 36 -26.19 -35.78 -23.66
CA SER A 36 -26.05 -35.92 -25.13
C SER A 36 -25.04 -34.93 -25.74
N TYR A 37 -24.50 -34.01 -24.96
CA TYR A 37 -23.59 -32.95 -25.38
C TYR A 37 -22.53 -32.67 -24.30
N PRO A 38 -21.32 -32.20 -24.68
CA PRO A 38 -20.30 -31.81 -23.71
C PRO A 38 -20.79 -30.60 -22.90
N MET A 39 -20.95 -30.78 -21.58
CA MET A 39 -21.34 -29.71 -20.65
C MET A 39 -20.19 -29.42 -19.70
N ILE A 40 -19.75 -28.16 -19.68
CA ILE A 40 -18.76 -27.65 -18.72
C ILE A 40 -19.52 -26.89 -17.66
N LYS A 41 -19.46 -27.36 -16.41
CA LYS A 41 -20.02 -26.64 -15.25
C LYS A 41 -18.86 -26.05 -14.45
N GLY A 42 -18.92 -24.75 -14.19
CA GLY A 42 -18.01 -24.04 -13.31
C GLY A 42 -18.80 -23.35 -12.22
N ASP A 43 -18.46 -23.64 -10.97
CA ASP A 43 -19.05 -22.99 -9.81
C ASP A 43 -17.95 -22.15 -9.12
N ILE A 44 -18.24 -20.90 -8.79
CA ILE A 44 -17.28 -19.95 -8.19
C ILE A 44 -17.67 -19.76 -6.73
N TYR A 45 -16.76 -20.11 -5.82
CA TYR A 45 -16.97 -19.99 -4.39
C TYR A 45 -15.86 -19.18 -3.74
N ILE A 46 -16.24 -18.34 -2.77
CA ILE A 46 -15.31 -17.60 -1.92
C ILE A 46 -14.93 -18.54 -0.77
N GLY A 47 -13.67 -19.00 -0.73
CA GLY A 47 -13.22 -19.99 0.26
C GLY A 47 -13.18 -19.46 1.70
N GLN A 48 -13.01 -18.15 1.89
CA GLN A 48 -12.95 -17.52 3.21
C GLN A 48 -13.73 -16.20 3.21
N ASN A 49 -14.58 -15.99 4.22
CA ASN A 49 -15.35 -14.75 4.40
C ASN A 49 -14.52 -13.59 5.00
N VAL A 50 -13.19 -13.66 4.92
CA VAL A 50 -12.28 -12.65 5.47
C VAL A 50 -11.34 -12.15 4.38
N ILE A 51 -11.04 -10.85 4.41
CA ILE A 51 -10.13 -10.20 3.48
C ILE A 51 -8.91 -9.74 4.27
N THR A 52 -7.72 -10.18 3.87
CA THR A 52 -6.47 -9.71 4.49
C THR A 52 -6.13 -8.31 3.97
N LYS A 53 -6.18 -7.33 4.88
CA LYS A 53 -5.87 -5.94 4.56
C LYS A 53 -4.40 -5.63 4.86
N TYR A 54 -3.64 -5.21 3.86
CA TYR A 54 -2.27 -4.72 4.04
C TYR A 54 -2.26 -3.20 3.86
N GLU A 55 -1.87 -2.47 4.91
CA GLU A 55 -1.75 -1.02 4.87
C GLU A 55 -0.35 -0.59 5.31
N THR A 56 0.38 0.09 4.43
CA THR A 56 1.63 0.76 4.78
C THR A 56 1.31 2.13 5.38
N ARG A 57 1.52 2.28 6.69
CA ARG A 57 1.42 3.57 7.37
C ARG A 57 2.82 4.16 7.53
N LEU A 58 2.94 5.46 7.26
CA LEU A 58 4.18 6.18 7.54
C LEU A 58 4.34 6.28 9.07
N HIS A 59 5.34 5.59 9.61
CA HIS A 59 5.55 5.53 11.07
C HIS A 59 6.11 6.85 11.64
N CYS A 60 6.89 7.58 10.83
CA CYS A 60 7.48 8.85 11.23
C CYS A 60 7.11 9.95 10.23
N THR A 61 6.32 10.90 10.71
CA THR A 61 6.07 12.17 10.01
C THR A 61 7.11 13.20 10.48
N ALA A 62 7.44 14.20 9.64
CA ALA A 62 8.38 15.26 10.02
C ALA A 62 8.04 15.92 11.37
N PHE A 63 6.74 16.05 11.68
CA PHE A 63 6.27 16.56 12.96
C PHE A 63 6.65 15.67 14.15
N ASP A 64 6.62 14.34 14.01
CA ASP A 64 7.08 13.41 15.06
C ASP A 64 8.58 13.58 15.33
N LEU A 65 9.36 13.80 14.26
CA LEU A 65 10.79 14.08 14.36
C LEU A 65 11.05 15.39 15.13
N PHE A 66 10.37 16.48 14.77
CA PHE A 66 10.49 17.77 15.48
C PHE A 66 10.02 17.69 16.93
N ALA A 67 8.96 16.94 17.21
CA ALA A 67 8.47 16.76 18.58
C ALA A 67 9.51 16.02 19.44
N LYS A 68 10.12 14.95 18.91
CA LYS A 68 11.17 14.20 19.62
C LYS A 68 12.45 15.00 19.81
N PHE A 69 12.92 15.69 18.78
CA PHE A 69 14.09 16.56 18.88
C PHE A 69 13.84 17.74 19.83
N GLY A 70 12.70 18.42 19.69
CA GLY A 70 12.31 19.53 20.55
C GLY A 70 12.12 19.12 22.01
N GLY A 71 11.60 17.92 22.27
CA GLY A 71 11.47 17.38 23.62
C GLY A 71 12.82 17.12 24.29
N ILE A 72 13.77 16.51 23.58
CA ILE A 72 15.12 16.23 24.12
C ILE A 72 15.93 17.53 24.27
N LEU A 73 15.90 18.42 23.28
CA LEU A 73 16.60 19.72 23.34
C LEU A 73 16.00 20.63 24.44
N GLY A 74 14.68 20.64 24.59
CA GLY A 74 14.02 21.37 25.67
C GLY A 74 14.40 20.85 27.05
N LEU A 75 14.55 19.52 27.20
CA LEU A 75 14.91 18.90 28.49
C LEU A 75 16.40 19.06 28.83
N CYS A 76 17.29 18.89 27.84
CA CYS A 76 18.74 18.88 28.09
C CYS A 76 19.37 20.28 28.12
N THR A 77 18.84 21.23 27.35
CA THR A 77 19.41 22.57 27.22
C THR A 77 18.53 23.66 27.83
N GLY A 78 17.27 23.37 28.15
CA GLY A 78 16.28 24.39 28.53
C GLY A 78 16.00 25.42 27.44
N ALA A 79 16.62 25.25 26.25
CA ALA A 79 16.56 26.17 25.14
C ALA A 79 15.52 25.67 24.13
N SER A 80 14.65 26.58 23.71
CA SER A 80 13.64 26.32 22.69
C SER A 80 13.94 27.12 21.43
N VAL A 81 13.10 26.98 20.40
CA VAL A 81 13.17 27.77 19.16
C VAL A 81 13.30 29.28 19.46
N LEU A 82 12.63 29.76 20.52
CA LEU A 82 12.71 31.15 20.97
C LEU A 82 14.13 31.58 21.36
N SER A 83 14.85 30.74 22.10
CA SER A 83 16.22 31.01 22.52
C SER A 83 17.19 31.07 21.33
N LEU A 84 16.98 30.24 20.32
CA LEU A 84 17.76 30.28 19.08
C LEU A 84 17.51 31.56 18.29
N THR A 85 16.25 32.01 18.19
CA THR A 85 15.91 33.27 17.52
C THR A 85 16.51 34.50 18.22
N GLU A 86 16.55 34.51 19.55
CA GLU A 86 17.17 35.61 20.31
C GLU A 86 18.69 35.68 20.09
N ILE A 87 19.39 34.54 20.07
CA ILE A 87 20.83 34.49 19.80
C ILE A 87 21.14 34.97 18.38
N ILE A 88 20.37 34.53 17.38
CA ILE A 88 20.56 34.96 15.99
C ILE A 88 20.31 36.46 15.85
N TYR A 89 19.25 36.98 16.45
CA TYR A 89 18.95 38.42 16.45
C TYR A 89 20.06 39.23 17.12
N GLY A 90 20.61 38.74 18.23
CA GLY A 90 21.74 39.36 18.91
C GLY A 90 23.07 39.29 18.14
N ALA A 91 23.29 38.22 17.35
CA ALA A 91 24.51 38.04 16.58
C ALA A 91 24.52 38.74 15.21
N LEU A 92 23.33 39.03 14.64
CA LEU A 92 23.19 39.82 13.41
C LEU A 92 23.19 41.34 13.63
N LYS A 93 23.12 41.78 14.89
CA LYS A 93 23.13 43.18 15.32
C LYS A 93 24.57 43.68 15.48
#